data_AF-A0A916BYU2-F1
#
_entry.id   AF-A0A916BYU2-F1
#
_cell.length_a   1.000
_cell.length_b   1.000
_cell.length_c   1.000
_cell.angle_alpha   90.00
_cell.angle_beta   90.00
_cell.angle_gamma   90.00
#
_symmetry.space_group_name_H-M   'P 1'
#
loop_
_entity.id
_entity.type
_entity.pdbx_description
1 polymer ?
#
loop_
_entity_poly.entity_id
_entity_poly.type
_entity_poly.pdbx_seq_one_letter_code
_entity_poly.pdbx_strand_id
1 'polypeptide(L)'
;MASEPSETRRIKHLRERLKTHTDSDALAHLAHAVLGDADSHLSHARALAQLPSYIADEITGLPVSTLYPDIKRHLDLCPDCEAEYVDLLDLAQQEAAGELLKPAQVPHPDLSFLPQKVSLLSYVRALSKDLVAILQPGALPDFQVIADAFFKWIERQGGQLVLVRTDIGEALDLNEGVMSDAALILTATQLTTQSLVDVLTQESSQAQIVRERLYLLALEQAEKSAQKTGLDSDAVQEFARRYAEQITQESDSLQKLLMQYRPYE
;
A
#
# COMPACT_ATOMS: atom_id res chain seq x y z
N MET A 1 31.36 -53.19 -12.09
CA MET A 1 31.86 -53.06 -10.71
C MET A 1 32.80 -51.86 -10.69
N ALA A 2 32.31 -50.69 -10.25
CA ALA A 2 33.13 -49.47 -10.22
C ALA A 2 33.99 -49.47 -8.96
N SER A 3 35.31 -49.44 -9.14
CA SER A 3 36.28 -49.33 -8.03
C SER A 3 36.10 -47.97 -7.36
N GLU A 4 35.80 -47.96 -6.06
CA GLU A 4 35.80 -46.74 -5.26
C GLU A 4 37.14 -46.01 -5.40
N PRO A 5 37.13 -44.68 -5.62
CA PRO A 5 38.35 -43.91 -5.75
C PRO A 5 39.21 -44.02 -4.48
N SER A 6 40.51 -44.19 -4.70
CA SER A 6 41.57 -44.35 -3.69
C SER A 6 41.49 -43.34 -2.53
N GLU A 7 41.04 -42.12 -2.84
CA GLU A 7 40.94 -41.00 -1.93
C GLU A 7 39.86 -41.21 -0.84
N THR A 8 38.71 -41.79 -1.21
CA THR A 8 37.62 -42.10 -0.27
C THR A 8 38.06 -43.15 0.75
N ARG A 9 38.87 -44.14 0.34
CA ARG A 9 39.45 -45.14 1.24
C ARG A 9 40.48 -44.53 2.18
N ARG A 10 41.29 -43.59 1.70
CA ARG A 10 42.31 -42.90 2.49
C ARG A 10 41.69 -42.03 3.58
N ILE A 11 40.63 -41.28 3.25
CA ILE A 11 39.87 -40.47 4.22
C ILE A 11 39.17 -41.37 5.25
N LYS A 12 38.54 -42.47 4.81
CA LYS A 12 37.90 -43.43 5.71
C LYS A 12 38.91 -44.07 6.68
N HIS A 13 40.09 -44.43 6.20
CA HIS A 13 41.14 -45.02 7.04
C HIS A 13 41.72 -44.03 8.06
N LEU A 14 41.88 -42.75 7.68
CA LEU A 14 42.30 -41.69 8.61
C LEU A 14 41.25 -41.45 9.71
N ARG A 15 39.95 -41.44 9.36
CA ARG A 15 38.86 -41.37 10.35
C ARG A 15 38.88 -42.52 11.35
N GLU A 16 39.10 -43.74 10.87
CA GLU A 16 39.15 -44.93 11.73
C GLU A 16 40.34 -44.90 12.69
N ARG A 17 41.52 -44.45 12.21
CA ARG A 17 42.73 -44.30 13.04
C ARG A 17 42.62 -43.20 14.09
N LEU A 18 41.89 -42.13 13.80
CA LEU A 18 41.62 -41.06 14.77
C LEU A 18 40.67 -41.54 15.87
N LYS A 19 39.66 -42.36 15.54
CA LYS A 19 38.75 -42.96 16.54
C LYS A 19 39.43 -43.92 17.52
N THR A 20 40.54 -44.56 17.13
CA THR A 20 41.24 -45.53 17.99
C THR A 20 42.22 -44.90 18.98
N HIS A 21 42.43 -43.58 18.94
CA HIS A 21 43.41 -42.88 19.78
C HIS A 21 42.80 -41.77 20.68
N THR A 22 41.48 -41.79 20.90
CA THR A 22 40.72 -40.81 21.70
C THR A 22 40.77 -41.05 23.21
N ASP A 23 41.97 -41.22 23.79
CA ASP A 23 42.17 -41.18 25.25
C ASP A 23 42.85 -39.87 25.71
N SER A 24 43.01 -38.90 24.81
CA SER A 24 43.57 -37.59 25.11
C SER A 24 42.58 -36.50 24.74
N ASP A 25 42.13 -35.72 25.72
CA ASP A 25 41.27 -34.54 25.53
C ASP A 25 41.82 -33.59 24.45
N ALA A 26 43.14 -33.50 24.29
CA ALA A 26 43.78 -32.68 23.27
C ALA A 26 43.49 -33.17 21.83
N LEU A 27 43.44 -34.49 21.62
CA LEU A 27 43.09 -35.08 20.32
C LEU A 27 41.59 -35.02 20.05
N ALA A 28 40.75 -35.07 21.08
CA ALA A 28 39.32 -34.82 20.94
C ALA A 28 39.05 -33.37 20.52
N HIS A 29 39.69 -32.39 21.17
CA HIS A 29 39.61 -30.98 20.75
C HIS A 29 40.15 -30.73 19.35
N LEU A 30 41.27 -31.37 18.97
CA LEU A 30 41.81 -31.25 17.62
C LEU A 30 40.91 -31.94 16.58
N ALA A 31 40.35 -33.12 16.88
CA ALA A 31 39.41 -33.80 16.01
C ALA A 31 38.09 -33.02 15.86
N HIS A 32 37.62 -32.36 16.92
CA HIS A 32 36.44 -31.49 16.88
C HIS A 32 36.71 -30.23 16.05
N ALA A 33 37.91 -29.64 16.19
CA ALA A 33 38.35 -28.49 15.40
C ALA A 33 38.61 -28.83 13.92
N VAL A 34 39.10 -30.05 13.62
CA VAL A 34 39.47 -30.48 12.26
C VAL A 34 38.31 -31.14 11.52
N LEU A 35 37.45 -31.88 12.20
CA LEU A 35 36.30 -32.54 11.57
C LEU A 35 35.11 -31.62 11.41
N GLY A 36 35.08 -30.50 12.17
CA GLY A 36 33.94 -29.61 12.26
C GLY A 36 32.76 -30.37 12.87
N ASP A 37 32.23 -29.91 13.99
CA ASP A 37 30.81 -30.22 14.19
C ASP A 37 30.08 -29.72 12.96
N ALA A 38 29.53 -30.65 12.18
CA ALA A 38 28.64 -30.38 11.07
C ALA A 38 27.37 -29.61 11.49
N ASP A 39 27.24 -29.31 12.78
CA ASP A 39 26.25 -28.44 13.38
C ASP A 39 26.84 -27.04 13.63
N SER A 40 27.17 -26.31 12.56
CA SER A 40 26.89 -24.87 12.67
C SER A 40 25.37 -24.78 12.83
N HIS A 41 24.87 -24.57 14.06
CA HIS A 41 23.44 -24.39 14.32
C HIS A 41 22.80 -23.27 13.47
N LEU A 42 23.64 -22.44 12.85
CA LEU A 42 23.27 -21.45 11.87
C LEU A 42 23.07 -22.11 10.49
N SER A 43 21.83 -22.14 10.03
CA SER A 43 21.52 -22.52 8.64
C SER A 43 22.03 -21.45 7.67
N HIS A 44 22.33 -21.85 6.44
CA HIS A 44 22.77 -20.96 5.36
C HIS A 44 21.86 -19.73 5.20
N ALA A 45 20.54 -19.94 5.11
CA ALA A 45 19.56 -18.86 5.01
C ALA A 45 19.59 -17.87 6.20
N ARG A 46 19.89 -18.37 7.41
CA ARG A 46 20.01 -17.52 8.60
C ARG A 46 21.32 -16.76 8.62
N ALA A 47 22.41 -17.36 8.14
CA ALA A 47 23.69 -16.68 7.96
C ALA A 47 23.56 -15.50 6.98
N LEU A 48 22.95 -15.73 5.81
CA LEU A 48 22.70 -14.68 4.81
C LEU A 48 21.83 -13.54 5.34
N ALA A 49 20.79 -13.87 6.13
CA ALA A 49 19.94 -12.84 6.73
C ALA A 49 20.67 -11.97 7.78
N GLN A 50 21.75 -12.46 8.40
CA GLN A 50 22.52 -11.74 9.43
C GLN A 50 23.80 -11.07 8.88
N LEU A 51 24.24 -11.46 7.69
CA LEU A 51 25.42 -10.92 7.01
C LEU A 51 25.44 -9.39 6.88
N PRO A 52 24.33 -8.70 6.53
CA PRO A 52 24.33 -7.24 6.45
C PRO A 52 24.68 -6.55 7.77
N SER A 53 24.21 -7.06 8.92
CA SER A 53 24.56 -6.51 10.23
C SER A 53 26.00 -6.81 10.59
N TYR A 54 26.49 -8.01 10.29
CA TYR A 54 27.89 -8.38 10.47
C TYR A 54 28.83 -7.44 9.71
N ILE A 55 28.55 -7.18 8.43
CA ILE A 55 29.35 -6.31 7.55
C ILE A 55 29.30 -4.86 8.03
N ALA A 56 28.13 -4.36 8.43
CA ALA A 56 28.01 -3.00 8.96
C ALA A 56 28.89 -2.79 10.20
N ASP A 57 28.87 -3.74 11.15
CA ASP A 57 29.69 -3.67 12.36
C ASP A 57 31.19 -3.79 12.03
N GLU A 58 31.56 -4.63 11.06
CA GLU A 58 32.94 -4.79 10.61
C GLU A 58 33.50 -3.51 9.98
N ILE A 59 32.71 -2.83 9.14
CA ILE A 59 33.08 -1.54 8.53
C ILE A 59 33.27 -0.46 9.60
N THR A 60 32.50 -0.50 10.69
CA THR A 60 32.69 0.40 11.84
C THR A 60 33.88 0.03 12.73
N GLY A 61 34.58 -1.07 12.45
CA GLY A 61 35.74 -1.53 13.20
C GLY A 61 35.39 -2.26 14.51
N LEU A 62 34.15 -2.69 14.69
CA LEU A 62 33.75 -3.49 15.86
C LEU A 62 34.35 -4.92 15.78
N PRO A 63 34.62 -5.58 16.92
CA PRO A 63 35.19 -6.92 16.93
C PRO A 63 34.12 -7.98 16.59
N VAL A 64 33.77 -8.08 15.30
CA VAL A 64 32.68 -8.93 14.80
C VAL A 64 32.86 -10.42 15.08
N SER A 65 34.09 -10.90 15.24
CA SER A 65 34.37 -12.28 15.66
C SER A 65 33.88 -12.59 17.08
N THR A 66 33.79 -11.57 17.94
CA THR A 66 33.28 -11.69 19.32
C THR A 66 31.77 -11.48 19.37
N LEU A 67 31.24 -10.55 18.56
CA LEU A 67 29.81 -10.24 18.52
C LEU A 67 29.00 -11.32 17.78
N TYR A 68 29.58 -11.94 16.75
CA TYR A 68 28.93 -12.91 15.87
C TYR A 68 29.79 -14.18 15.67
N PRO A 69 30.11 -14.93 16.73
CA PRO A 69 31.00 -16.09 16.63
C PRO A 69 30.43 -17.20 15.74
N ASP A 70 29.10 -17.36 15.71
CA ASP A 70 28.44 -18.37 14.88
C ASP A 70 28.52 -18.04 13.38
N ILE A 71 28.37 -16.77 13.01
CA ILE A 71 28.50 -16.33 11.61
C ILE A 71 29.94 -16.52 11.16
N LYS A 72 30.92 -16.06 11.95
CA LYS A 72 32.34 -16.20 11.60
C LYS A 72 32.72 -17.67 11.40
N ARG A 73 32.32 -18.54 12.33
CA ARG A 73 32.51 -19.99 12.21
C ARG A 73 31.83 -20.57 10.97
N HIS A 74 30.62 -20.10 10.62
CA HIS A 74 29.92 -20.57 9.41
C HIS A 74 30.65 -20.12 8.13
N LEU A 75 31.11 -18.87 8.06
CA LEU A 75 31.89 -18.35 6.93
C LEU A 75 33.19 -19.14 6.75
N ASP A 76 33.86 -19.52 7.83
CA ASP A 76 35.09 -20.33 7.79
C ASP A 76 34.85 -21.77 7.27
N LEU A 77 33.60 -22.26 7.34
CA LEU A 77 33.23 -23.64 6.97
C LEU A 77 32.48 -23.72 5.63
N CYS A 78 31.81 -22.65 5.21
CA CYS A 78 30.94 -22.61 4.04
C CYS A 78 31.49 -21.62 2.99
N PRO A 79 32.20 -22.11 1.95
CA PRO A 79 32.83 -21.25 0.95
C PRO A 79 31.83 -20.43 0.12
N ASP A 80 30.59 -20.92 -0.02
CA ASP A 80 29.54 -20.18 -0.72
C ASP A 80 29.13 -18.91 0.05
N CYS A 81 28.93 -19.01 1.38
CA CYS A 81 28.66 -17.86 2.22
C CYS A 81 29.86 -16.91 2.32
N GLU A 82 31.09 -17.43 2.30
CA GLU A 82 32.31 -16.62 2.27
C GLU A 82 32.38 -15.76 1.00
N ALA A 83 32.06 -16.35 -0.16
CA ALA A 83 32.02 -15.60 -1.42
C ALA A 83 30.99 -14.47 -1.39
N GLU A 84 29.75 -14.75 -0.95
CA GLU A 84 28.70 -13.72 -0.83
C GLU A 84 29.08 -12.63 0.19
N TYR A 85 29.73 -13.00 1.29
CA TYR A 85 30.26 -12.04 2.26
C TYR A 85 31.29 -11.09 1.64
N VAL A 86 32.25 -11.61 0.87
CA VAL A 86 33.27 -10.80 0.21
C VAL A 86 32.63 -9.82 -0.79
N ASP A 87 31.67 -10.30 -1.59
CA ASP A 87 30.95 -9.47 -2.56
C ASP A 87 30.16 -8.34 -1.88
N LEU A 88 29.43 -8.66 -0.80
CA LEU A 88 28.67 -7.68 -0.03
C LEU A 88 29.57 -6.68 0.72
N LEU A 89 30.71 -7.14 1.23
CA LEU A 89 31.68 -6.28 1.91
C LEU A 89 32.30 -5.27 0.94
N ASP A 90 32.69 -5.71 -0.27
CA ASP A 90 33.22 -4.82 -1.31
C ASP A 90 32.18 -3.75 -1.70
N LEU A 91 30.93 -4.15 -1.93
CA LEU A 91 29.84 -3.21 -2.21
C LEU A 91 29.62 -2.20 -1.07
N ALA A 92 29.61 -2.66 0.18
CA ALA A 92 29.42 -1.80 1.34
C ALA A 92 30.62 -0.85 1.57
N GLN A 93 31.84 -1.29 1.26
CA GLN A 93 33.04 -0.43 1.27
C GLN A 93 32.98 0.64 0.16
N GLN A 94 32.57 0.26 -1.06
CA GLN A 94 32.35 1.22 -2.15
C GLN A 94 31.24 2.23 -1.80
N GLU A 95 30.18 1.80 -1.11
CA GLU A 95 29.14 2.70 -0.60
C GLU A 95 29.71 3.69 0.42
N ALA A 96 30.46 3.20 1.41
CA ALA A 96 31.07 4.01 2.46
C ALA A 96 32.11 5.00 1.91
N ALA A 97 32.84 4.61 0.86
CA ALA A 97 33.76 5.47 0.12
C ALA A 97 33.04 6.48 -0.80
N GLY A 98 31.73 6.34 -1.01
CA GLY A 98 30.96 7.17 -1.95
C GLY A 98 31.26 6.86 -3.42
N GLU A 99 31.86 5.71 -3.71
CA GLU A 99 32.25 5.26 -5.05
C GLU A 99 31.10 4.55 -5.79
N LEU A 100 30.05 4.13 -5.08
CA LEU A 100 28.83 3.63 -5.73
C LEU A 100 28.24 4.72 -6.61
N LEU A 101 28.33 4.50 -7.92
CA LEU A 101 27.71 5.33 -8.94
C LEU A 101 26.20 5.35 -8.71
N LYS A 102 25.72 6.35 -7.98
CA LYS A 102 24.28 6.63 -7.91
C LYS A 102 23.82 6.94 -9.33
N PRO A 103 22.91 6.15 -9.93
CA PRO A 103 22.37 6.50 -11.23
C PRO A 103 21.82 7.92 -11.12
N ALA A 104 22.24 8.80 -12.03
CA ALA A 104 21.88 10.22 -12.01
C ALA A 104 20.36 10.42 -11.96
N GLN A 105 19.60 9.46 -12.48
CA GLN A 105 18.15 9.38 -12.35
C GLN A 105 17.75 7.90 -12.14
N VAL A 106 16.98 7.65 -11.08
CA VAL A 106 16.22 6.41 -10.96
C VAL A 106 15.02 6.54 -11.89
N PRO A 107 14.87 5.68 -12.92
CA PRO A 107 13.71 5.75 -13.80
C PRO A 107 12.44 5.62 -12.94
N HIS A 108 11.52 6.58 -13.06
CA HIS A 108 10.25 6.48 -12.37
C HIS A 108 9.49 5.29 -12.95
N PRO A 109 9.04 4.33 -12.12
CA PRO A 109 8.25 3.20 -12.63
C PRO A 109 7.01 3.76 -13.31
N ASP A 110 6.80 3.39 -14.57
CA ASP A 110 5.58 3.75 -15.29
C ASP A 110 4.42 2.94 -14.72
N LEU A 111 3.61 3.57 -13.88
CA LEU A 111 2.42 2.97 -13.28
C LEU A 111 1.17 3.12 -14.16
N SER A 112 1.31 3.55 -15.43
CA SER A 112 0.17 3.74 -16.34
C SER A 112 -0.60 2.45 -16.66
N PHE A 113 0.01 1.28 -16.45
CA PHE A 113 -0.65 -0.02 -16.57
C PHE A 113 -1.65 -0.32 -15.44
N LEU A 114 -1.55 0.39 -14.31
CA LEU A 114 -2.53 0.24 -13.24
C LEU A 114 -3.84 0.89 -13.68
N PRO A 115 -4.99 0.20 -13.54
CA PRO A 115 -6.28 0.80 -13.85
C PRO A 115 -6.43 2.05 -12.99
N GLN A 116 -6.62 3.21 -13.63
CA GLN A 116 -6.89 4.45 -12.92
C GLN A 116 -8.13 4.23 -12.05
N LYS A 117 -7.92 4.13 -10.73
CA LYS A 117 -9.01 4.02 -9.78
C LYS A 117 -9.80 5.32 -9.86
N VAL A 118 -10.99 5.25 -10.46
CA VAL A 118 -11.97 6.32 -10.40
C VAL A 118 -12.34 6.49 -8.93
N SER A 119 -11.78 7.51 -8.27
CA SER A 119 -12.09 7.77 -6.88
C SER A 119 -13.52 8.32 -6.78
N LEU A 120 -14.25 7.95 -5.72
CA LEU A 120 -15.58 8.50 -5.46
C LEU A 120 -15.56 10.03 -5.41
N LEU A 121 -14.51 10.62 -4.84
CA LEU A 121 -14.35 12.08 -4.78
C LEU A 121 -14.21 12.70 -6.17
N SER A 122 -13.44 12.08 -7.08
CA SER A 122 -13.32 12.57 -8.46
C SER A 122 -14.65 12.49 -9.22
N TYR A 123 -15.42 11.42 -8.98
CA TYR A 123 -16.74 11.24 -9.57
C TYR A 123 -17.73 12.30 -9.07
N VAL A 124 -17.82 12.48 -7.74
CA VAL A 124 -18.69 13.50 -7.14
C VAL A 124 -18.28 14.90 -7.58
N ARG A 125 -16.98 15.19 -7.69
CA ARG A 125 -16.48 16.49 -8.16
C ARG A 125 -16.97 16.79 -9.58
N ALA A 126 -16.85 15.84 -10.49
CA ALA A 126 -17.31 16.00 -11.87
C ALA A 126 -18.84 16.19 -11.93
N LEU A 127 -19.59 15.31 -11.25
CA LEU A 127 -21.04 15.38 -11.20
C LEU A 127 -21.55 16.71 -10.60
N SER A 128 -20.93 17.16 -9.49
CA SER A 128 -21.30 18.42 -8.84
C SER A 128 -21.04 19.63 -9.75
N LYS A 129 -19.96 19.60 -10.54
CA LYS A 129 -19.64 20.67 -11.49
C LYS A 129 -20.73 20.82 -12.53
N ASP A 130 -21.20 19.70 -13.08
CA ASP A 130 -22.26 19.69 -14.10
C ASP A 130 -23.59 20.15 -13.51
N LEU A 131 -23.93 19.70 -12.30
CA LEU A 131 -25.13 20.15 -11.59
C LEU A 131 -25.07 21.65 -11.27
N VAL A 132 -23.94 22.18 -10.82
CA VAL A 132 -23.76 23.63 -10.59
C VAL A 132 -23.88 24.39 -11.90
N ALA A 133 -23.32 23.92 -13.01
CA ALA A 133 -23.44 24.58 -14.31
C ALA A 133 -24.91 24.70 -14.78
N ILE A 134 -25.76 23.74 -14.42
CA ILE A 134 -27.19 23.73 -14.78
C ILE A 134 -28.02 24.56 -13.80
N LEU A 135 -27.87 24.32 -12.50
CA LEU A 135 -28.72 24.91 -11.47
C LEU A 135 -28.32 26.34 -11.15
N GLN A 136 -27.02 26.64 -11.20
CA GLN A 136 -26.42 27.90 -10.80
C GLN A 136 -25.21 28.29 -11.65
N PRO A 137 -25.41 28.60 -12.94
CA PRO A 137 -24.32 28.92 -13.86
C PRO A 137 -23.44 30.09 -13.38
N GLY A 138 -24.01 31.04 -12.62
CA GLY A 138 -23.29 32.17 -12.04
C GLY A 138 -22.23 31.79 -10.99
N ALA A 139 -22.36 30.62 -10.35
CA ALA A 139 -21.44 30.14 -9.32
C ALA A 139 -20.29 29.26 -9.87
N LEU A 140 -20.31 28.97 -11.18
CA LEU A 140 -19.31 28.11 -11.82
C LEU A 140 -17.86 28.64 -11.75
N PRO A 141 -17.58 29.96 -11.87
CA PRO A 141 -16.22 30.49 -11.75
C PRO A 141 -15.55 30.15 -10.40
N ASP A 142 -16.33 30.13 -9.33
CA ASP A 142 -15.85 29.91 -7.96
C ASP A 142 -15.91 28.44 -7.55
N PHE A 143 -16.64 27.60 -8.30
CA PHE A 143 -16.86 26.19 -7.97
C PHE A 143 -15.55 25.44 -7.70
N GLN A 144 -14.51 25.66 -8.50
CA GLN A 144 -13.25 24.95 -8.35
C GLN A 144 -12.59 25.22 -6.99
N VAL A 145 -12.61 26.49 -6.55
CA VAL A 145 -12.04 26.89 -5.26
C VAL A 145 -12.82 26.27 -4.11
N ILE A 146 -14.15 26.31 -4.19
CA ILE A 146 -15.06 25.70 -3.20
C ILE A 146 -14.84 24.18 -3.14
N ALA A 147 -14.80 23.53 -4.29
CA ALA A 147 -14.62 22.09 -4.40
C ALA A 147 -13.27 21.65 -3.81
N ASP A 148 -12.17 22.35 -4.12
CA ASP A 148 -10.85 22.01 -3.60
C ASP A 148 -10.78 22.16 -2.08
N ALA A 149 -11.37 23.22 -1.50
CA ALA A 149 -11.48 23.38 -0.06
C ALA A 149 -12.31 22.24 0.58
N PHE A 150 -13.46 21.92 -0.02
CA PHE A 150 -14.36 20.87 0.44
C PHE A 150 -13.73 19.47 0.43
N PHE A 151 -13.13 19.06 -0.69
CA PHE A 151 -12.53 17.74 -0.78
C PHE A 151 -11.28 17.61 0.09
N LYS A 152 -10.49 18.67 0.24
CA LYS A 152 -9.35 18.68 1.19
C LYS A 152 -9.83 18.53 2.63
N TRP A 153 -10.97 19.10 2.98
CA TRP A 153 -11.58 18.89 4.29
C TRP A 153 -12.05 17.44 4.48
N ILE A 154 -12.75 16.85 3.49
CA ILE A 154 -13.18 15.44 3.53
C ILE A 154 -11.97 14.49 3.69
N GLU A 155 -10.88 14.73 2.96
CA GLU A 155 -9.66 13.93 3.04
C GLU A 155 -9.07 13.95 4.45
N ARG A 156 -9.07 15.11 5.13
CA ARG A 156 -8.64 15.23 6.53
C ARG A 156 -9.53 14.45 7.51
N GLN A 157 -10.80 14.25 7.17
CA GLN A 157 -11.75 13.45 7.95
C GLN A 157 -11.70 11.95 7.60
N GLY A 158 -10.69 11.50 6.84
CA GLY A 158 -10.56 10.09 6.45
C GLY A 158 -11.47 9.67 5.30
N GLY A 159 -11.97 10.61 4.49
CA GLY A 159 -12.77 10.31 3.30
C GLY A 159 -14.26 10.06 3.56
N GLN A 160 -14.69 10.10 4.83
CA GLN A 160 -16.10 9.97 5.20
C GLN A 160 -16.68 11.35 5.55
N LEU A 161 -17.90 11.62 5.09
CA LEU A 161 -18.57 12.87 5.38
C LEU A 161 -19.54 12.63 6.55
N VAL A 162 -19.16 13.11 7.73
CA VAL A 162 -20.06 13.16 8.89
C VAL A 162 -20.69 14.54 8.89
N LEU A 163 -21.98 14.63 8.57
CA LEU A 163 -22.71 15.90 8.63
C LEU A 163 -22.89 16.35 10.09
N VAL A 164 -22.01 17.21 10.55
CA VAL A 164 -22.31 18.15 11.63
C VAL A 164 -22.50 19.50 10.95
N ARG A 165 -23.77 19.93 10.77
CA ARG A 165 -24.15 21.14 9.99
C ARG A 165 -23.35 22.38 10.38
N THR A 166 -22.99 22.50 11.66
CA THR A 166 -22.24 23.63 12.22
C THR A 166 -20.79 23.68 11.74
N ASP A 167 -20.18 22.55 11.39
CA ASP A 167 -18.73 22.47 11.17
C ASP A 167 -18.34 22.76 9.71
N ILE A 168 -19.23 22.58 8.74
CA ILE A 168 -18.87 22.71 7.32
C ILE A 168 -18.67 24.18 6.92
N GLY A 169 -19.54 25.08 7.39
CA GLY A 169 -19.40 26.52 7.12
C GLY A 169 -18.10 27.09 7.69
N GLU A 170 -17.77 26.72 8.93
CA GLU A 170 -16.52 27.13 9.59
C GLU A 170 -15.29 26.46 8.95
N ALA A 171 -15.36 25.17 8.61
CA ALA A 171 -14.23 24.45 8.05
C ALA A 171 -13.85 24.87 6.63
N LEU A 172 -14.79 25.45 5.88
CA LEU A 172 -14.56 25.97 4.53
C LEU A 172 -14.12 27.43 4.50
N ASP A 173 -13.96 28.08 5.67
CA ASP A 173 -13.58 29.49 5.79
C ASP A 173 -14.48 30.41 4.94
N LEU A 174 -15.77 30.06 4.85
CA LEU A 174 -16.76 30.86 4.14
C LEU A 174 -17.23 31.95 5.10
N ASN A 175 -16.72 33.17 4.85
CA ASN A 175 -16.69 34.37 5.70
C ASN A 175 -17.94 34.76 6.54
N GLU A 176 -19.09 34.10 6.41
CA GLU A 176 -20.32 34.48 7.13
C GLU A 176 -21.12 33.28 7.65
N GLY A 177 -20.55 32.07 7.66
CA GLY A 177 -21.23 30.86 8.14
C GLY A 177 -22.43 30.40 7.27
N VAL A 178 -22.79 31.16 6.25
CA VAL A 178 -23.76 30.78 5.22
C VAL A 178 -23.01 30.10 4.08
N MET A 179 -23.36 28.84 3.80
CA MET A 179 -22.81 28.12 2.65
C MET A 179 -23.34 28.75 1.36
N SER A 180 -22.45 28.96 0.39
CA SER A 180 -22.90 29.31 -0.95
C SER A 180 -23.73 28.18 -1.56
N ASP A 181 -24.63 28.50 -2.46
CA ASP A 181 -25.47 27.50 -3.10
C ASP A 181 -24.66 26.45 -3.89
N ALA A 182 -23.51 26.82 -4.47
CA ALA A 182 -22.58 25.86 -5.06
C ALA A 182 -22.01 24.88 -4.02
N ALA A 183 -21.71 25.36 -2.81
CA ALA A 183 -21.28 24.50 -1.71
C ALA A 183 -22.44 23.61 -1.21
N LEU A 184 -23.69 24.11 -1.20
CA LEU A 184 -24.88 23.32 -0.88
C LEU A 184 -25.12 22.21 -1.90
N ILE A 185 -25.01 22.50 -3.21
CA ILE A 185 -25.14 21.52 -4.30
C ILE A 185 -24.03 20.47 -4.21
N LEU A 186 -22.78 20.88 -4.01
CA LEU A 186 -21.64 19.97 -3.84
C LEU A 186 -21.85 19.02 -2.64
N THR A 187 -22.28 19.57 -1.51
CA THR A 187 -22.57 18.79 -0.30
C THR A 187 -23.73 17.82 -0.54
N ALA A 188 -24.81 18.29 -1.20
CA ALA A 188 -25.95 17.45 -1.52
C ALA A 188 -25.54 16.30 -2.45
N THR A 189 -24.74 16.59 -3.48
CA THR A 189 -24.21 15.59 -4.42
C THR A 189 -23.39 14.52 -3.69
N GLN A 190 -22.44 14.92 -2.84
CA GLN A 190 -21.63 13.98 -2.06
C GLN A 190 -22.49 13.04 -1.19
N LEU A 191 -23.45 13.62 -0.46
CA LEU A 191 -24.36 12.85 0.41
C LEU A 191 -25.24 11.88 -0.37
N THR A 192 -25.80 12.35 -1.48
CA THR A 192 -26.63 11.51 -2.34
C THR A 192 -25.81 10.38 -2.93
N THR A 193 -24.59 10.64 -3.41
CA THR A 193 -23.75 9.58 -3.98
C THR A 193 -23.34 8.56 -2.92
N GLN A 194 -22.96 8.99 -1.72
CA GLN A 194 -22.68 8.07 -0.61
C GLN A 194 -23.90 7.22 -0.25
N SER A 195 -25.05 7.85 0.00
CA SER A 195 -26.28 7.13 0.36
C SER A 195 -26.73 6.18 -0.75
N LEU A 196 -26.56 6.56 -2.01
CA LEU A 196 -26.88 5.69 -3.15
C LEU A 196 -25.90 4.52 -3.21
N VAL A 197 -24.60 4.74 -3.07
CA VAL A 197 -23.59 3.66 -3.03
C VAL A 197 -23.90 2.67 -1.91
N ASP A 198 -24.27 3.15 -0.72
CA ASP A 198 -24.62 2.28 0.41
C ASP A 198 -25.85 1.42 0.12
N VAL A 199 -26.93 2.03 -0.38
CA VAL A 199 -28.17 1.33 -0.76
C VAL A 199 -27.88 0.30 -1.85
N LEU A 200 -27.18 0.71 -2.91
CA LEU A 200 -26.89 -0.18 -4.03
C LEU A 200 -25.93 -1.31 -3.64
N THR A 201 -24.98 -1.07 -2.74
CA THR A 201 -24.07 -2.11 -2.25
C THR A 201 -24.85 -3.17 -1.46
N GLN A 202 -25.78 -2.75 -0.58
CA GLN A 202 -26.67 -3.64 0.17
C GLN A 202 -27.63 -4.43 -0.74
N GLU A 203 -28.14 -3.80 -1.80
CA GLU A 203 -29.06 -4.45 -2.75
C GLU A 203 -28.36 -5.31 -3.81
N SER A 204 -27.06 -5.10 -4.06
CA SER A 204 -26.31 -5.72 -5.18
C SER A 204 -26.13 -7.24 -5.09
N SER A 205 -26.64 -7.87 -4.03
CA SER A 205 -26.89 -9.32 -3.93
C SER A 205 -27.96 -9.79 -4.93
N GLN A 206 -28.75 -8.87 -5.50
CA GLN A 206 -29.76 -9.14 -6.52
C GLN A 206 -29.32 -8.59 -7.88
N ALA A 207 -29.34 -9.46 -8.89
CA ALA A 207 -28.86 -9.19 -10.24
C ALA A 207 -29.44 -7.90 -10.87
N GLN A 208 -28.57 -7.18 -11.59
CA GLN A 208 -28.86 -6.07 -12.53
C GLN A 208 -29.96 -5.09 -12.10
N ILE A 209 -29.54 -3.93 -11.60
CA ILE A 209 -30.45 -2.80 -11.39
C ILE A 209 -30.95 -2.32 -12.75
N VAL A 210 -32.26 -2.44 -12.99
CA VAL A 210 -32.91 -1.88 -14.17
C VAL A 210 -32.83 -0.35 -14.09
N ARG A 211 -32.56 0.29 -15.24
CA ARG A 211 -32.38 1.75 -15.37
C ARG A 211 -33.48 2.58 -14.70
N GLU A 212 -34.73 2.17 -14.82
CA GLU A 212 -35.88 2.83 -14.19
C GLU A 212 -35.83 2.80 -12.65
N ARG A 213 -35.41 1.68 -12.06
CA ARG A 213 -35.22 1.56 -10.61
C ARG A 213 -34.08 2.47 -10.13
N LEU A 214 -32.97 2.53 -10.87
CA LEU A 214 -31.86 3.42 -10.54
C LEU A 214 -32.30 4.88 -10.50
N TYR A 215 -33.10 5.31 -11.48
CA TYR A 215 -33.63 6.67 -11.53
C TYR A 215 -34.47 7.00 -10.29
N LEU A 216 -35.43 6.14 -9.94
CA LEU A 216 -36.31 6.37 -8.78
C LEU A 216 -35.54 6.39 -7.46
N LEU A 217 -34.58 5.48 -7.28
CA LEU A 217 -33.71 5.46 -6.10
C LEU A 217 -32.86 6.72 -6.02
N ALA A 218 -32.21 7.11 -7.14
CA ALA A 218 -31.39 8.31 -7.18
C ALA A 218 -32.22 9.57 -6.88
N LEU A 219 -33.45 9.65 -7.40
CA LEU A 219 -34.37 10.76 -7.15
C LEU A 219 -34.72 10.87 -5.66
N GLU A 220 -35.12 9.76 -5.04
CA GLU A 220 -35.47 9.72 -3.61
C GLU A 220 -34.28 10.11 -2.71
N GLN A 221 -33.09 9.56 -2.98
CA GLN A 221 -31.89 9.89 -2.19
C GLN A 221 -31.46 11.34 -2.42
N ALA A 222 -31.61 11.87 -3.63
CA ALA A 222 -31.24 13.24 -3.96
C ALA A 222 -32.14 14.26 -3.25
N GLU A 223 -33.45 14.01 -3.23
CA GLU A 223 -34.41 14.84 -2.50
C GLU A 223 -34.09 14.89 -1.00
N LYS A 224 -33.88 13.72 -0.37
CA LYS A 224 -33.54 13.63 1.07
C LYS A 224 -32.26 14.37 1.41
N SER A 225 -31.21 14.21 0.60
CA SER A 225 -29.92 14.88 0.83
C SER A 225 -30.03 16.39 0.63
N ALA A 226 -30.70 16.86 -0.42
CA ALA A 226 -30.89 18.29 -0.69
C ALA A 226 -31.69 19.00 0.42
N GLN A 227 -32.73 18.36 0.95
CA GLN A 227 -33.46 18.87 2.11
C GLN A 227 -32.56 18.98 3.35
N LYS A 228 -31.70 17.97 3.59
CA LYS A 228 -30.74 17.98 4.71
C LYS A 228 -29.69 19.07 4.59
N THR A 229 -29.21 19.38 3.38
CA THR A 229 -28.24 20.47 3.17
C THR A 229 -28.85 21.85 3.35
N GLY A 230 -30.18 21.99 3.19
CA GLY A 230 -30.88 23.25 3.36
C GLY A 230 -31.09 24.02 2.07
N LEU A 231 -31.08 23.33 0.92
CA LEU A 231 -31.56 23.90 -0.34
C LEU A 231 -33.04 24.29 -0.23
N ASP A 232 -33.43 25.36 -0.92
CA ASP A 232 -34.82 25.79 -1.00
C ASP A 232 -35.71 24.74 -1.67
N SER A 233 -37.02 24.73 -1.36
CA SER A 233 -37.94 23.68 -1.83
C SER A 233 -37.94 23.48 -3.35
N ASP A 234 -37.89 24.57 -4.11
CA ASP A 234 -37.87 24.52 -5.57
C ASP A 234 -36.52 23.99 -6.09
N ALA A 235 -35.42 24.38 -5.44
CA ALA A 235 -34.08 23.91 -5.75
C ALA A 235 -33.89 22.43 -5.41
N VAL A 236 -34.53 21.93 -4.35
CA VAL A 236 -34.51 20.50 -3.95
C VAL A 236 -35.06 19.63 -5.08
N GLN A 237 -36.24 19.98 -5.62
CA GLN A 237 -36.88 19.17 -6.67
C GLN A 237 -36.08 19.19 -7.97
N GLU A 238 -35.59 20.37 -8.36
CA GLU A 238 -34.76 20.50 -9.56
C GLU A 238 -33.43 19.74 -9.40
N PHE A 239 -32.75 19.89 -8.27
CA PHE A 239 -31.52 19.14 -7.96
C PHE A 239 -31.77 17.64 -8.03
N ALA A 240 -32.83 17.14 -7.38
CA ALA A 240 -33.12 15.72 -7.33
C ALA A 240 -33.35 15.12 -8.72
N ARG A 241 -34.13 15.83 -9.55
CA ARG A 241 -34.38 15.42 -10.94
C ARG A 241 -33.10 15.38 -11.76
N ARG A 242 -32.30 16.45 -11.72
CA ARG A 242 -31.04 16.55 -12.50
C ARG A 242 -30.01 15.51 -12.06
N TYR A 243 -29.85 15.30 -10.76
CA TYR A 243 -28.98 14.27 -10.23
C TYR A 243 -29.41 12.87 -10.71
N ALA A 244 -30.70 12.55 -10.61
CA ALA A 244 -31.23 11.27 -11.05
C ALA A 244 -31.08 11.04 -12.56
N GLU A 245 -31.35 12.06 -13.38
CA GLU A 245 -31.12 12.04 -14.83
C GLU A 245 -29.66 11.71 -15.14
N GLN A 246 -28.72 12.42 -14.51
CA GLN A 246 -27.29 12.29 -14.81
C GLN A 246 -26.72 10.94 -14.34
N ILE A 247 -27.03 10.48 -13.12
CA ILE A 247 -26.65 9.14 -12.64
C ILE A 247 -27.17 8.03 -13.56
N THR A 248 -28.39 8.21 -14.08
CA THR A 248 -29.02 7.24 -14.96
C THR A 248 -28.41 7.23 -16.37
N GLN A 249 -27.79 8.33 -16.81
CA GLN A 249 -27.00 8.41 -18.04
C GLN A 249 -25.59 7.82 -17.87
N GLU A 250 -25.01 7.99 -16.68
CA GLU A 250 -23.66 7.53 -16.34
C GLU A 250 -23.64 6.20 -15.56
N SER A 251 -24.65 5.33 -15.77
CA SER A 251 -24.81 4.10 -14.98
C SER A 251 -23.58 3.19 -15.00
N ASP A 252 -22.83 3.17 -16.11
CA ASP A 252 -21.60 2.38 -16.25
C ASP A 252 -20.47 2.89 -15.34
N SER A 253 -20.36 4.21 -15.19
CA SER A 253 -19.37 4.84 -14.29
C SER A 253 -19.70 4.53 -12.83
N LEU A 254 -20.99 4.64 -12.46
CA LEU A 254 -21.45 4.26 -11.13
C LEU A 254 -21.23 2.77 -10.86
N GLN A 255 -21.49 1.90 -11.83
CA GLN A 255 -21.26 0.46 -11.68
C GLN A 255 -19.78 0.13 -11.45
N LYS A 256 -18.87 0.78 -12.20
CA LYS A 256 -17.42 0.65 -11.97
C LYS A 256 -17.02 1.10 -10.57
N LEU A 257 -17.62 2.18 -10.08
CA LEU A 257 -17.40 2.67 -8.72
C LEU A 257 -17.88 1.64 -7.68
N LEU A 258 -19.10 1.11 -7.81
CA LEU A 258 -19.63 0.08 -6.90
C LEU A 258 -18.75 -1.18 -6.85
N MET A 259 -18.18 -1.60 -7.99
CA MET A 259 -17.26 -2.75 -8.02
C MET A 259 -15.98 -2.51 -7.20
N GLN A 260 -15.53 -1.27 -7.06
CA GLN A 260 -14.33 -0.93 -6.25
C GLN A 260 -14.62 -0.86 -4.75
N TYR A 261 -15.87 -0.59 -4.37
CA TYR A 261 -16.30 -0.41 -2.98
C TYR A 261 -16.87 -1.68 -2.34
N ARG A 262 -16.96 -2.79 -3.08
CA ARG A 262 -17.30 -4.08 -2.46
C ARG A 262 -16.21 -4.46 -1.45
N PRO A 263 -16.55 -4.68 -0.17
CA PRO A 263 -15.60 -5.28 0.75
C PRO A 263 -15.17 -6.62 0.15
N TYR A 264 -13.86 -6.90 0.14
CA TYR A 264 -13.37 -8.23 -0.19
C TYR A 264 -13.91 -9.18 0.89
N GLU A 265 -14.99 -9.89 0.58
CA GLU A 265 -15.52 -11.01 1.37
C GLU A 265 -14.59 -12.23 1.30
#